data_AF-A0A2W6DS00-F1
#
_entry.id   AF-A0A2W6DS00-F1
#
_cell.length_a   1.000
_cell.length_b   1.000
_cell.length_c   1.000
_cell.angle_alpha   90.00
_cell.angle_beta   90.00
_cell.angle_gamma   90.00
#
_symmetry.space_group_name_H-M   'P 1'
#
loop_
_entity.id
_entity.type
_entity.pdbx_description
1 polymer ?
#
loop_
_entity_poly.entity_id
_entity_poly.type
_entity_poly.pdbx_seq_one_letter_code
_entity_poly.pdbx_strand_id
1 'polypeptide(L)'
;MTTTHSPAMVPADRSDRGRRIAFLGICAGNFLVLLDTSILNVALPDIQRDLHVDDTLVPWTSVAYTIVFAGLLLASGAVSDRFGARRLYRASLISFAVVSLLCAAAPTVGLLIGGRALLGVAAAGMVPASLALLASLYPDPSARAKAIGTWAAITSSGLLAGPLLGGLLVTAGGWRPIFLLDPPSAAV
;
A
#
# COMPACT_ATOMS: atom_id res chain seq x y z
N MET A 1 10.07 37.13 -47.91
CA MET A 1 11.07 36.40 -47.10
C MET A 1 10.34 35.86 -45.88
N THR A 2 9.76 34.68 -46.00
CA THR A 2 8.89 34.05 -44.98
C THR A 2 9.74 33.06 -44.18
N THR A 3 10.07 33.41 -42.94
CA THR A 3 10.77 32.51 -42.02
C THR A 3 9.76 31.57 -41.38
N THR A 4 9.75 30.30 -41.81
CA THR A 4 9.05 29.20 -41.14
C THR A 4 9.77 28.86 -39.84
N HIS A 5 9.19 29.26 -38.70
CA HIS A 5 9.62 28.81 -37.39
C HIS A 5 9.17 27.36 -37.19
N SER A 6 10.09 26.40 -37.37
CA SER A 6 9.85 25.00 -37.05
C SER A 6 9.68 24.85 -35.52
N PRO A 7 8.57 24.31 -35.01
CA PRO A 7 8.40 24.13 -33.58
C PRO A 7 9.37 23.02 -33.11
N ALA A 8 10.32 23.40 -32.25
CA ALA A 8 11.22 22.45 -31.61
C ALA A 8 10.40 21.42 -30.82
N MET A 9 10.40 20.17 -31.29
CA MET A 9 9.78 19.03 -30.64
C MET A 9 10.48 18.79 -29.29
N VAL A 10 9.82 19.18 -28.20
CA VAL A 10 10.26 18.84 -26.84
C VAL A 10 10.33 17.31 -26.73
N PRO A 11 11.46 16.71 -26.30
CA PRO A 11 11.61 15.26 -26.30
C PRO A 11 10.58 14.61 -25.37
N ALA A 12 9.68 13.81 -25.94
CA ALA A 12 8.62 13.07 -25.26
C ALA A 12 9.11 12.04 -24.22
N ASP A 13 10.43 11.78 -24.17
CA ASP A 13 11.08 10.80 -23.31
C ASP A 13 11.00 11.14 -21.80
N ARG A 14 11.10 12.42 -21.43
CA ARG A 14 11.12 12.82 -20.00
C ARG A 14 9.74 12.72 -19.33
N SER A 15 8.66 12.99 -20.06
CA SER A 15 7.29 12.88 -19.52
C SER A 15 6.81 11.44 -19.41
N ASP A 16 7.19 10.57 -20.36
CA ASP A 16 6.80 9.16 -20.33
C ASP A 16 7.54 8.38 -19.23
N ARG A 17 8.85 8.63 -19.06
CA ARG A 17 9.63 8.03 -17.96
C ARG A 17 9.07 8.41 -16.59
N GLY A 18 8.77 9.69 -16.37
CA GLY A 18 8.19 10.17 -15.10
C GLY A 18 6.82 9.54 -14.81
N ARG A 19 5.98 9.39 -15.83
CA ARG A 19 4.68 8.71 -15.72
C ARG A 19 4.83 7.24 -15.36
N ARG A 20 5.78 6.52 -15.98
CA ARG A 20 6.05 5.10 -15.68
C ARG A 20 6.56 4.92 -14.26
N ILE A 21 7.47 5.77 -13.79
CA ILE A 21 7.98 5.73 -12.41
C ILE A 21 6.83 5.95 -11.41
N ALA A 22 5.99 6.96 -11.64
CA ALA A 22 4.84 7.21 -10.78
C ALA A 22 3.85 6.04 -10.76
N PHE A 23 3.56 5.44 -11.92
CA PHE A 23 2.70 4.26 -12.02
C PHE A 23 3.26 3.07 -11.24
N LEU A 24 4.56 2.77 -11.41
CA LEU A 24 5.23 1.69 -10.71
C LEU A 24 5.27 1.92 -9.20
N GLY A 25 5.55 3.14 -8.74
CA GLY A 25 5.51 3.48 -7.32
C GLY A 25 4.12 3.29 -6.72
N ILE A 26 3.06 3.70 -7.44
CA ILE A 26 1.68 3.48 -7.00
C ILE A 26 1.37 1.97 -6.91
N CYS A 27 1.76 1.19 -7.91
CA CYS A 27 1.54 -0.25 -7.91
C CYS A 27 2.32 -0.95 -6.79
N ALA A 28 3.57 -0.57 -6.56
CA ALA A 28 4.42 -1.15 -5.52
C ALA A 28 3.87 -0.87 -4.12
N GLY A 29 3.48 0.38 -3.82
CA GLY A 29 2.88 0.73 -2.53
C GLY A 29 1.58 -0.02 -2.28
N ASN A 30 0.69 -0.09 -3.27
CA ASN A 30 -0.57 -0.82 -3.11
C ASN A 30 -0.39 -2.35 -3.06
N PHE A 31 0.56 -2.91 -3.82
CA PHE A 31 0.93 -4.32 -3.72
C PHE A 31 1.35 -4.68 -2.29
N LEU A 32 2.16 -3.84 -1.64
CA LEU A 32 2.62 -4.09 -0.28
C LEU A 32 1.51 -4.02 0.75
N VAL A 33 0.53 -3.13 0.58
CA VAL A 33 -0.67 -3.09 1.44
C VAL A 33 -1.44 -4.42 1.40
N LEU A 34 -1.59 -5.02 0.21
CA LEU A 34 -2.27 -6.30 0.07
C LEU A 34 -1.39 -7.47 0.54
N LEU A 35 -0.08 -7.37 0.32
CA LEU A 35 0.90 -8.32 0.82
C LEU A 35 0.87 -8.39 2.35
N ASP A 36 0.92 -7.25 3.05
CA ASP A 36 0.85 -7.14 4.51
C ASP A 36 -0.39 -7.86 5.06
N THR A 37 -1.56 -7.58 4.47
CA THR A 37 -2.82 -8.20 4.89
C THR A 37 -2.79 -9.72 4.71
N SER A 38 -2.14 -10.20 3.65
CA SER A 38 -2.05 -11.63 3.33
C SER A 38 -1.01 -12.36 4.19
N ILE A 39 0.22 -11.82 4.30
CA ILE A 39 1.32 -12.41 5.07
C ILE A 39 0.92 -12.60 6.54
N LEU A 40 0.21 -11.63 7.12
CA LEU A 40 -0.17 -11.68 8.54
C LEU A 40 -0.94 -12.95 8.89
N ASN A 41 -1.83 -13.43 7.99
CA ASN A 41 -2.62 -14.63 8.23
C ASN A 41 -1.75 -15.89 8.34
N VAL A 42 -0.60 -15.94 7.67
CA VAL A 42 0.38 -17.03 7.79
C VAL A 42 1.18 -16.92 9.08
N ALA A 43 1.38 -15.70 9.59
CA ALA A 43 2.13 -15.44 10.81
C ALA A 43 1.31 -15.57 12.10
N LEU A 44 -0.04 -15.63 12.03
CA LEU A 44 -0.90 -15.70 13.22
C LEU A 44 -0.52 -16.80 14.22
N PRO A 45 -0.25 -18.05 13.80
CA PRO A 45 0.13 -19.12 14.75
C PRO A 45 1.43 -18.80 15.49
N ASP A 46 2.37 -18.11 14.84
CA ASP A 46 3.64 -17.76 15.44
C ASP A 46 3.53 -16.53 16.33
N ILE A 47 2.70 -15.54 15.96
CA ILE A 47 2.33 -14.42 16.84
C ILE A 47 1.70 -14.93 18.13
N GLN A 48 0.80 -15.91 18.02
CA GLN A 48 0.14 -16.53 19.16
C GLN A 48 1.13 -17.19 20.11
N ARG A 49 2.04 -18.01 19.58
CA ARG A 49 3.07 -18.72 20.36
C ARG A 49 4.06 -17.77 21.01
N ASP A 50 4.55 -16.78 20.26
CA ASP A 50 5.56 -15.84 20.74
C ASP A 50 5.01 -14.92 21.83
N LEU A 51 3.77 -14.43 21.66
CA LEU A 51 3.14 -13.51 22.61
C LEU A 51 2.38 -14.21 23.74
N HIS A 52 2.24 -15.54 23.70
CA HIS A 52 1.54 -16.35 24.71
C HIS A 52 0.09 -15.89 24.95
N VAL A 53 -0.68 -15.71 23.87
CA VAL A 53 -2.01 -15.09 23.89
C VAL A 53 -3.10 -16.11 23.52
N ASP A 54 -4.30 -15.93 24.08
CA ASP A 54 -5.49 -16.69 23.72
C ASP A 54 -5.84 -16.62 22.22
N ASP A 55 -6.34 -17.75 21.70
CA ASP A 55 -6.81 -17.92 20.31
C ASP A 55 -7.88 -16.90 19.90
N THR A 56 -8.56 -16.28 20.87
CA THR A 56 -9.63 -15.31 20.63
C THR A 56 -9.10 -13.91 20.29
N LEU A 57 -7.90 -13.54 20.74
CA LEU A 57 -7.34 -12.19 20.55
C LEU A 57 -6.48 -12.08 19.29
N VAL A 58 -5.77 -13.14 18.92
CA VAL A 58 -4.85 -13.13 17.76
C VAL A 58 -5.56 -12.78 16.44
N PRO A 59 -6.77 -13.30 16.11
CA PRO A 59 -7.48 -12.91 14.89
C PRO A 59 -7.84 -11.42 14.81
N TRP A 60 -7.93 -10.72 15.95
CA TRP A 60 -8.21 -9.28 15.96
C TRP A 60 -7.12 -8.44 15.31
N THR A 61 -5.89 -8.96 15.17
CA THR A 61 -4.83 -8.27 14.43
C THR A 61 -5.18 -8.09 12.94
N SER A 62 -5.88 -9.04 12.34
CA SER A 62 -6.37 -8.92 10.95
C SER A 62 -7.71 -8.19 10.89
N VAL A 63 -8.61 -8.45 11.84
CA VAL A 63 -9.97 -7.87 11.86
C VAL A 63 -9.95 -6.36 12.13
N ALA A 64 -9.16 -5.89 13.10
CA ALA A 64 -9.08 -4.46 13.43
C ALA A 64 -8.61 -3.61 12.25
N TYR A 65 -7.60 -4.10 11.51
CA TYR A 65 -7.15 -3.49 10.26
C TYR A 65 -8.31 -3.37 9.26
N THR A 66 -9.04 -4.47 9.04
CA THR A 66 -10.12 -4.55 8.04
C THR A 66 -11.28 -3.63 8.37
N ILE A 67 -11.72 -3.58 9.64
CA ILE A 67 -12.82 -2.73 10.09
C ILE A 67 -12.47 -1.25 9.89
N VAL A 68 -11.28 -0.83 10.32
CA VAL A 68 -10.84 0.56 10.20
C VAL A 68 -10.66 0.94 8.73
N PHE A 69 -10.02 0.07 7.95
CA PHE A 69 -9.87 0.26 6.51
C PHE A 69 -11.22 0.45 5.83
N ALA A 70 -12.17 -0.48 6.03
CA ALA A 70 -13.49 -0.42 5.42
C ALA A 70 -14.29 0.80 5.87
N GLY A 71 -14.27 1.11 7.17
CA GLY A 71 -15.00 2.25 7.74
C GLY A 71 -14.49 3.60 7.27
N LEU A 72 -13.19 3.72 6.96
CA LEU A 72 -12.57 4.97 6.53
C LEU A 72 -12.41 5.09 5.01
N LEU A 73 -12.66 4.04 4.24
CA LEU A 73 -12.44 4.01 2.79
C LEU A 73 -13.23 5.11 2.04
N LEU A 74 -14.50 5.33 2.44
CA LEU A 74 -15.33 6.37 1.83
C LEU A 74 -14.90 7.77 2.29
N ALA A 75 -14.56 7.92 3.57
CA ALA A 75 -14.13 9.19 4.15
C ALA A 75 -12.79 9.66 3.56
N SER A 76 -11.85 8.74 3.35
CA SER A 76 -10.55 9.04 2.75
C SER A 76 -10.66 9.47 1.29
N GLY A 77 -11.70 9.03 0.56
CA GLY A 77 -12.05 9.55 -0.77
C GLY A 77 -12.32 11.06 -0.74
N ALA A 78 -13.20 11.52 0.17
CA ALA A 78 -13.49 12.94 0.34
C ALA A 78 -12.25 13.76 0.78
N VAL A 79 -11.39 13.17 1.62
CA VAL A 79 -10.10 13.76 2.00
C VAL A 79 -9.17 13.88 0.79
N SER A 80 -9.12 12.86 -0.07
CA SER A 80 -8.32 12.87 -1.31
C SER A 80 -8.74 14.00 -2.23
N ASP A 81 -10.04 14.20 -2.40
CA ASP A 81 -10.61 15.24 -3.26
C ASP A 81 -10.29 16.64 -2.74
N ARG A 82 -10.30 16.83 -1.40
CA ARG A 82 -10.03 18.13 -0.76
C ARG A 82 -8.54 18.48 -0.66
N PHE A 83 -7.70 17.53 -0.26
CA PHE A 83 -6.28 17.78 0.04
C PHE A 83 -5.34 17.40 -1.10
N GLY A 84 -5.87 16.76 -2.14
CA GLY A 84 -5.14 16.32 -3.32
C GLY A 84 -4.56 14.91 -3.16
N ALA A 85 -4.82 14.08 -4.17
CA ALA A 85 -4.44 12.67 -4.20
C ALA A 85 -2.95 12.42 -3.97
N ARG A 86 -2.06 13.24 -4.54
CA ARG A 86 -0.60 13.07 -4.38
C ARG A 86 -0.14 13.24 -2.93
N ARG A 87 -0.69 14.23 -2.22
CA ARG A 87 -0.31 14.54 -0.84
C ARG A 87 -0.85 13.47 0.10
N LEU A 88 -2.11 13.07 -0.09
CA LEU A 88 -2.72 12.00 0.70
C LEU A 88 -2.00 10.66 0.49
N TYR A 89 -1.70 10.28 -0.76
CA TYR A 89 -1.00 9.03 -1.05
C TYR A 89 0.35 8.95 -0.35
N ARG A 90 1.18 10.00 -0.48
CA ARG A 90 2.50 10.06 0.17
C ARG A 90 2.40 10.04 1.69
N ALA A 91 1.49 10.82 2.27
CA ALA A 91 1.29 10.84 3.71
C ALA A 91 0.84 9.47 4.23
N SER A 92 -0.06 8.82 3.50
CA SER A 92 -0.56 7.48 3.83
C SER A 92 0.53 6.42 3.73
N LEU A 93 1.33 6.45 2.66
CA LEU A 93 2.46 5.53 2.45
C LEU A 93 3.53 5.66 3.55
N ILE A 94 3.90 6.90 3.90
CA ILE A 94 4.85 7.16 5.00
C ILE A 94 4.27 6.68 6.33
N SER A 95 2.99 6.98 6.59
CA SER A 95 2.32 6.54 7.81
C SER A 95 2.26 5.01 7.89
N PHE A 96 1.98 4.34 6.78
CA PHE A 96 1.95 2.88 6.69
C PHE A 96 3.32 2.28 7.05
N ALA A 97 4.41 2.79 6.46
CA ALA A 97 5.77 2.37 6.79
C ALA A 97 6.13 2.58 8.27
N VAL A 98 5.84 3.76 8.84
CA VAL A 98 6.15 4.08 10.24
C VAL A 98 5.36 3.20 11.20
N VAL A 99 4.06 3.02 10.95
CA VAL A 99 3.22 2.18 11.81
C VAL A 99 3.61 0.70 11.68
N SER A 100 4.05 0.25 10.50
CA SER A 100 4.53 -1.12 10.32
C SER A 100 5.77 -1.39 11.18
N LEU A 101 6.71 -0.43 11.29
CA LEU A 101 7.83 -0.53 12.23
C LEU A 101 7.37 -0.63 13.70
N LEU A 102 6.30 0.08 14.08
CA LEU A 102 5.71 -0.03 15.42
C LEU A 102 5.13 -1.44 15.65
N CYS A 103 4.47 -2.03 14.65
CA CYS A 103 3.98 -3.41 14.70
C CYS A 103 5.12 -4.42 14.83
N ALA A 104 6.24 -4.23 14.11
CA ALA A 104 7.42 -5.07 14.21
C ALA A 104 8.03 -5.08 15.63
N ALA A 105 7.96 -3.94 16.32
CA ALA A 105 8.46 -3.78 17.68
C ALA A 105 7.43 -4.16 18.76
N ALA A 106 6.24 -4.66 18.39
CA ALA A 106 5.16 -4.88 19.35
C ALA A 106 5.52 -5.99 20.37
N PRO A 107 5.48 -5.68 21.68
CA PRO A 107 5.73 -6.67 22.73
C PRO A 107 4.47 -7.39 23.21
N THR A 108 3.28 -6.91 22.82
CA THR A 108 1.99 -7.47 23.24
C THR A 108 0.97 -7.47 22.09
N VAL A 109 0.01 -8.39 22.15
CA VAL A 109 -1.06 -8.48 21.13
C VAL A 109 -1.91 -7.21 21.10
N GLY A 110 -2.14 -6.57 22.24
CA GLY A 110 -2.95 -5.34 22.31
C GLY A 110 -2.29 -4.19 21.54
N LEU A 111 -0.97 -4.03 21.67
CA LEU A 111 -0.24 -3.04 20.89
C LEU A 111 -0.25 -3.39 19.41
N LEU A 112 -0.13 -4.67 19.06
CA LEU A 112 -0.22 -5.14 17.69
C LEU A 112 -1.59 -4.83 17.09
N ILE A 113 -2.70 -5.15 17.77
CA ILE A 113 -4.07 -4.83 17.33
C ILE A 113 -4.22 -3.31 17.11
N GLY A 114 -3.72 -2.49 18.02
CA GLY A 114 -3.73 -1.02 17.87
C GLY A 114 -2.91 -0.54 16.67
N GLY A 115 -1.72 -1.09 16.47
CA GLY A 115 -0.89 -0.81 15.29
C GLY A 115 -1.56 -1.24 13.98
N ARG A 116 -2.22 -2.40 13.97
CA ARG A 116 -3.01 -2.89 12.83
C ARG A 116 -4.20 -1.99 12.52
N ALA A 117 -4.90 -1.48 13.53
CA ALA A 117 -5.94 -0.47 13.34
C ALA A 117 -5.37 0.80 12.68
N LEU A 118 -4.22 1.29 13.13
CA LEU A 118 -3.53 2.45 12.54
C LEU A 118 -3.07 2.17 11.09
N LEU A 119 -2.60 0.96 10.77
CA LEU A 119 -2.31 0.55 9.40
C LEU A 119 -3.55 0.58 8.52
N GLY A 120 -4.71 0.21 9.06
CA GLY A 120 -6.00 0.33 8.38
C GLY A 120 -6.34 1.78 8.00
N VAL A 121 -6.03 2.75 8.88
CA VAL A 121 -6.18 4.19 8.58
C VAL A 121 -5.30 4.60 7.41
N ALA A 122 -4.03 4.20 7.43
CA ALA A 122 -3.09 4.53 6.36
C ALA A 122 -3.50 3.87 5.03
N ALA A 123 -3.85 2.58 5.05
CA ALA A 123 -4.30 1.85 3.87
C ALA A 123 -5.57 2.46 3.25
N ALA A 124 -6.51 2.94 4.07
CA ALA A 124 -7.73 3.59 3.61
C ALA A 124 -7.43 4.84 2.78
N GLY A 125 -6.36 5.58 3.10
CA GLY A 125 -5.92 6.73 2.32
C GLY A 125 -5.25 6.37 0.99
N MET A 126 -4.58 5.22 0.91
CA MET A 126 -3.81 4.83 -0.27
C MET A 126 -4.67 4.46 -1.47
N VAL A 127 -5.78 3.72 -1.27
CA VAL A 127 -6.62 3.19 -2.37
C VAL A 127 -7.36 4.27 -3.17
N PRO A 128 -8.12 5.20 -2.57
CA PRO A 128 -8.78 6.26 -3.34
C PRO A 128 -7.76 7.24 -3.93
N ALA A 129 -6.68 7.53 -3.20
CA ALA A 129 -5.63 8.41 -3.70
C ALA A 129 -4.87 7.80 -4.88
N SER A 130 -4.63 6.48 -4.90
CA SER A 130 -4.00 5.80 -6.03
C SER A 130 -4.86 5.88 -7.29
N LEU A 131 -6.17 5.65 -7.16
CA LEU A 131 -7.11 5.75 -8.29
C LEU A 131 -7.19 7.18 -8.84
N ALA A 132 -7.25 8.18 -7.96
CA ALA A 132 -7.24 9.59 -8.38
C ALA A 132 -5.91 9.99 -9.05
N LEU A 133 -4.78 9.47 -8.58
CA LEU A 133 -3.48 9.64 -9.24
C LEU A 133 -3.45 9.00 -10.62
N LEU A 134 -3.93 7.76 -10.76
CA LEU A 134 -4.03 7.10 -12.07
C LEU A 134 -4.94 7.88 -13.02
N ALA A 135 -6.05 8.42 -12.54
CA ALA A 135 -6.93 9.27 -13.34
C ALA A 135 -6.24 10.56 -13.81
N SER A 136 -5.34 11.13 -13.00
CA SER A 136 -4.53 12.28 -13.40
C SER A 136 -3.40 11.94 -14.38
N LEU A 137 -2.81 10.74 -14.26
CA LEU A 137 -1.71 10.28 -15.12
C LEU A 137 -2.19 9.84 -16.51
N TYR A 138 -3.46 9.40 -16.61
CA TYR A 138 -4.08 8.92 -17.84
C TYR A 138 -5.41 9.66 -18.08
N PRO A 139 -5.37 10.82 -18.78
CA PRO A 139 -6.58 11.59 -19.08
C PRO A 139 -7.52 10.87 -20.06
N ASP A 140 -6.97 10.07 -20.98
CA ASP A 140 -7.75 9.29 -21.91
C ASP A 140 -8.52 8.16 -21.19
N PRO A 141 -9.86 8.06 -21.33
CA PRO A 141 -10.66 7.05 -20.64
C PRO A 141 -10.24 5.61 -20.92
N SER A 142 -9.82 5.30 -22.15
CA SER A 142 -9.44 3.94 -22.54
C SER A 142 -8.08 3.55 -21.96
N ALA A 143 -7.11 4.46 -21.99
CA ALA A 143 -5.80 4.28 -21.37
C ALA A 143 -5.92 4.19 -19.84
N ARG A 144 -6.80 4.99 -19.25
CA ARG A 144 -7.09 4.96 -17.81
C ARG A 144 -7.68 3.63 -17.37
N ALA A 145 -8.66 3.10 -18.09
CA ALA A 145 -9.24 1.80 -17.78
C ALA A 145 -8.19 0.68 -17.84
N LYS A 146 -7.32 0.70 -18.87
CA LYS A 146 -6.19 -0.23 -18.96
C LYS A 146 -5.21 -0.09 -17.79
N ALA A 147 -4.84 1.14 -17.43
CA ALA A 147 -3.93 1.42 -16.33
C ALA A 147 -4.49 0.95 -14.97
N ILE A 148 -5.79 1.19 -14.71
CA ILE A 148 -6.46 0.69 -13.51
C ILE A 148 -6.52 -0.84 -13.51
N GLY A 149 -6.81 -1.46 -14.66
CA GLY A 149 -6.78 -2.92 -14.79
C GLY A 149 -5.40 -3.52 -14.48
N THR A 150 -4.33 -2.93 -15.03
CA THR A 150 -2.95 -3.36 -14.74
C THR A 150 -2.58 -3.11 -13.28
N TRP A 151 -2.93 -1.94 -12.72
CA TRP A 151 -2.72 -1.63 -11.31
C TRP A 151 -3.44 -2.64 -10.41
N ALA A 152 -4.69 -2.99 -10.71
CA ALA A 152 -5.46 -3.97 -9.93
C ALA A 152 -4.82 -5.37 -10.02
N ALA A 153 -4.38 -5.78 -11.20
CA ALA A 153 -3.70 -7.06 -11.40
C ALA A 153 -2.38 -7.15 -10.62
N ILE A 154 -1.53 -6.11 -10.70
CA ILE A 154 -0.26 -6.06 -9.96
C ILE A 154 -0.55 -6.05 -8.46
N THR A 155 -1.43 -5.16 -8.00
CA THR A 155 -1.77 -5.01 -6.58
C THR A 155 -2.31 -6.33 -6.00
N SER A 156 -3.23 -6.99 -6.70
CA SER A 156 -3.84 -8.25 -6.25
C SER A 156 -2.87 -9.42 -6.19
N SER A 157 -1.78 -9.38 -6.96
CA SER A 157 -0.73 -10.40 -6.86
C SER A 157 -0.07 -10.44 -5.47
N GLY A 158 -0.18 -9.36 -4.68
CA GLY A 158 0.25 -9.32 -3.28
C GLY A 158 -0.47 -10.35 -2.40
N LEU A 159 -1.75 -10.63 -2.67
CA LEU A 159 -2.48 -11.67 -1.94
C LEU A 159 -1.85 -13.05 -2.17
N LEU A 160 -1.48 -13.36 -3.41
CA LEU A 160 -0.85 -14.64 -3.78
C LEU A 160 0.59 -14.75 -3.28
N ALA A 161 1.33 -13.64 -3.31
CA ALA A 161 2.69 -13.58 -2.80
C ALA A 161 2.75 -13.74 -1.26
N GLY A 162 1.66 -13.41 -0.56
CA GLY A 162 1.60 -13.43 0.90
C GLY A 162 1.98 -14.77 1.53
N PRO A 163 1.32 -15.90 1.20
CA PRO A 163 1.68 -17.18 1.79
C PRO A 163 3.11 -17.64 1.47
N LEU A 164 3.59 -17.36 0.25
CA LEU A 164 4.93 -17.74 -0.19
C LEU A 164 6.02 -16.96 0.56
N LEU A 165 5.92 -15.63 0.58
CA LEU A 165 6.87 -14.78 1.29
C LEU A 165 6.72 -14.92 2.80
N GLY A 166 5.49 -14.93 3.31
CA GLY A 166 5.18 -15.11 4.72
C GLY A 166 5.77 -16.39 5.28
N GLY A 167 5.58 -17.53 4.62
CA GLY A 167 6.17 -18.80 5.06
C GLY A 167 7.69 -18.74 5.13
N LEU A 168 8.36 -18.15 4.14
CA LEU A 168 9.81 -18.00 4.11
C LEU A 168 10.33 -17.06 5.22
N LEU A 169 9.70 -15.90 5.41
CA LEU A 169 10.11 -14.95 6.44
C LEU A 169 9.87 -15.51 7.85
N VAL A 170 8.71 -16.12 8.06
CA VAL A 170 8.30 -16.70 9.35
C VAL A 170 9.23 -17.85 9.75
N THR A 171 9.58 -18.73 8.81
CA THR A 171 10.53 -19.82 9.08
C THR A 171 11.97 -19.35 9.31
N ALA A 172 12.40 -18.26 8.67
CA ALA A 172 13.76 -17.76 8.79
C ALA A 172 14.01 -16.89 10.04
N GLY A 173 13.01 -16.13 10.48
CA GLY A 173 13.20 -15.11 11.52
C GLY A 173 11.96 -14.77 12.36
N GLY A 174 10.93 -15.64 12.33
CA GLY A 174 9.68 -15.44 13.05
C GLY A 174 8.76 -14.41 12.37
N TRP A 175 7.75 -13.94 13.11
CA TRP A 175 6.72 -13.08 12.53
C TRP A 175 7.14 -11.61 12.36
N ARG A 176 8.07 -11.08 13.16
CA ARG A 176 8.43 -9.63 13.13
C ARG A 176 8.98 -9.12 11.79
N PRO A 177 9.82 -9.88 11.05
CA PRO A 177 10.33 -9.46 9.75
C PRO A 177 9.26 -9.15 8.70
N ILE A 178 8.03 -9.68 8.83
CA ILE A 178 6.95 -9.42 7.87
C ILE A 178 6.61 -7.93 7.77
N PHE A 179 6.69 -7.22 8.90
CA PHE A 179 6.44 -5.79 9.01
C PHE A 179 7.61 -4.93 8.51
N LEU A 180 8.80 -5.52 8.33
CA LEU A 180 9.96 -4.81 7.79
C LEU A 180 9.95 -4.74 6.25
N LEU A 181 8.96 -5.35 5.59
CA LEU A 181 8.77 -5.29 4.13
C LEU A 181 8.14 -3.98 3.66
N ASP A 182 7.39 -3.30 4.51
CA ASP A 182 6.67 -2.08 4.15
C ASP A 182 7.54 -0.80 4.13
N PRO A 183 8.52 -0.61 5.03
CA PRO A 183 9.35 0.60 5.06
C PRO A 183 10.08 0.96 3.75
N PRO A 184 10.67 -0.01 3.00
CA PRO A 184 11.30 0.28 1.71
C PRO A 184 10.37 0.97 0.70
N SER A 185 9.05 0.77 0.81
CA SER A 185 8.08 1.35 -0.11
C SER A 185 7.92 2.86 0.03
N ALA A 186 8.12 3.40 1.23
CA ALA A 186 8.03 4.83 1.49
C ALA A 186 9.21 5.62 0.91
N ALA A 187 10.26 4.94 0.43
CA ALA A 187 11.43 5.56 -0.20
C ALA A 187 11.28 5.78 -1.72
N VAL A 188 10.20 5.29 -2.34
CA VAL A 188 9.94 5.34 -3.81
C VAL A 188 8.92 6.42 -4.17
#